data_AF-A0A194AEP6-F1
#
_entry.id   AF-A0A194AEP6-F1
#
_cell.length_a   1.000
_cell.length_b   1.000
_cell.length_c   1.000
_cell.angle_alpha   90.00
_cell.angle_beta   90.00
_cell.angle_gamma   90.00
#
_symmetry.space_group_name_H-M   'P 1'
#
loop_
_entity.id
_entity.type
_entity.pdbx_description
1 polymer ?
#
loop_
_entity_poly.entity_id
_entity_poly.type
_entity_poly.pdbx_seq_one_letter_code
_entity_poly.pdbx_strand_id
1 'polypeptide(L)' 'MACMKSNRQLIGHLAAMGILPGTEINVVSNNDSSLVVGVRGGRVTLSREIADTIMVA' A
#
# COMPACT_ATOMS: atom_id res chain seq x y z
N MET A 1 18.83 -3.80 -11.56
CA MET A 1 19.21 -2.92 -10.45
C MET A 1 17.98 -2.72 -9.56
N ALA A 2 17.78 -3.59 -8.57
CA ALA A 2 16.65 -3.51 -7.65
C ALA A 2 17.08 -2.68 -6.44
N CYS A 3 16.61 -1.44 -6.34
CA CYS A 3 16.82 -0.62 -5.15
C CYS A 3 16.00 -1.21 -4.00
N MET A 4 16.63 -1.95 -3.10
CA MET A 4 16.01 -2.39 -1.85
C MET A 4 15.63 -1.15 -1.03
N LYS A 5 14.37 -0.74 -1.10
CA LYS A 5 13.87 0.37 -0.29
C LYS A 5 13.99 -0.03 1.17
N SER A 6 14.82 0.70 1.92
CA SER A 6 14.85 0.56 3.38
C SER A 6 13.42 0.73 3.92
N ASN A 7 13.02 -0.11 4.86
CA ASN A 7 11.65 -0.16 5.40
C ASN A 7 11.15 1.23 5.84
N ARG A 8 12.05 2.10 6.32
CA ARG A 8 11.75 3.49 6.70
C ARG A 8 11.29 4.37 5.52
N GLN A 9 11.87 4.19 4.33
CA GLN A 9 11.44 4.92 3.13
C GLN A 9 10.08 4.43 2.64
N LEU A 10 9.81 3.14 2.78
CA LEU A 10 8.52 2.54 2.43
C LEU A 10 7.42 3.02 3.38
N ILE A 11 7.67 3.05 4.68
CA ILE A 11 6.74 3.61 5.68
C ILE A 11 6.45 5.09 5.40
N GLY A 12 7.49 5.89 5.13
CA GLY A 12 7.30 7.30 4.79
C GLY A 12 6.49 7.49 3.50
N HIS A 13 6.69 6.62 2.51
CA HIS A 13 5.94 6.66 1.25
C HIS A 13 4.47 6.26 1.43
N LEU A 14 4.19 5.19 2.19
CA LEU A 14 2.83 4.77 2.53
C LEU A 14 2.11 5.88 3.32
N ALA A 15 2.78 6.47 4.31
CA ALA A 15 2.23 7.57 5.11
C ALA A 15 1.91 8.80 4.24
N ALA A 16 2.77 9.15 3.28
CA ALA A 16 2.52 10.23 2.33
C ALA A 16 1.30 9.95 1.41
N MET A 17 1.01 8.68 1.13
CA MET A 17 -0.21 8.26 0.41
C MET A 17 -1.45 8.15 1.31
N GLY A 18 -1.33 8.44 2.61
CA GLY A 18 -2.42 8.34 3.59
C GLY A 18 -2.65 6.92 4.12
N ILE A 19 -1.78 5.96 3.77
CA ILE A 19 -1.79 4.59 4.28
C ILE A 19 -0.99 4.58 5.58
N LEU A 20 -1.70 4.67 6.70
CA LEU A 20 -1.14 4.70 8.05
C LEU A 20 -1.78 3.58 8.88
N PRO A 21 -1.12 3.12 9.96
CA PRO A 21 -1.74 2.22 10.93
C PRO A 21 -3.05 2.82 11.46
N GLY A 22 -4.13 2.03 11.41
CA GLY A 22 -5.47 2.47 11.81
C GLY A 22 -6.28 3.18 10.71
N THR A 23 -5.72 3.40 9.53
CA THR A 23 -6.51 3.88 8.38
C THR A 23 -7.38 2.74 7.85
N GLU A 24 -8.67 3.00 7.66
CA GLU A 24 -9.55 2.09 6.93
C GLU A 24 -9.19 2.04 5.45
N ILE A 25 -9.03 0.82 4.94
CA ILE A 25 -8.66 0.53 3.56
C ILE A 25 -9.78 -0.30 2.94
N ASN A 26 -10.30 0.12 1.79
CA ASN A 26 -11.28 -0.66 1.05
C ASN A 26 -10.62 -1.30 -0.18
N VAL A 27 -10.78 -2.61 -0.38
CA VAL A 27 -10.28 -3.26 -1.59
C VAL A 27 -11.22 -2.93 -2.74
N VAL A 28 -10.70 -2.24 -3.75
CA VAL A 28 -11.46 -1.83 -4.93
C VAL A 28 -11.32 -2.87 -6.04
N SER A 29 -10.11 -3.37 -6.27
CA SER A 29 -9.82 -4.37 -7.29
C SER A 29 -8.60 -5.17 -6.90
N ASN A 30 -8.65 -6.48 -7.09
CA ASN A 30 -7.54 -7.39 -6.84
C ASN A 30 -7.23 -8.14 -8.13
N ASN A 31 -6.04 -7.88 -8.69
CA ASN A 31 -5.53 -8.54 -9.89
C ASN A 31 -4.27 -9.32 -9.52
N ASP A 32 -3.87 -10.28 -10.36
CA ASP A 32 -2.69 -11.13 -10.10
C ASP A 32 -1.41 -10.34 -9.84
N SER A 33 -1.23 -9.20 -10.51
CA SER A 33 -0.03 -8.36 -10.40
C SER A 33 -0.14 -7.20 -9.41
N SER A 34 -1.35 -6.76 -9.06
CA SER A 34 -1.56 -5.52 -8.32
C SER A 34 -2.88 -5.48 -7.55
N LEU A 35 -2.86 -4.74 -6.45
CA LEU A 35 -4.01 -4.51 -5.60
C LEU A 35 -4.37 -3.02 -5.65
N VAL A 36 -5.59 -2.70 -6.07
CA VAL A 36 -6.12 -1.34 -6.03
C VAL A 36 -6.96 -1.19 -4.78
N VAL A 37 -6.57 -0.23 -3.94
CA VAL A 37 -7.23 0.07 -2.68
C VAL A 37 -7.74 1.50 -2.64
N GLY A 38 -8.89 1.69 -2.00
CA GLY A 38 -9.45 2.98 -1.65
C GLY A 38 -8.97 3.39 -0.27
N VAL A 39 -8.40 4.60 -0.17
CA VAL A 39 -7.82 5.15 1.07
C VAL A 39 -8.23 6.61 1.18
N ARG A 40 -8.95 6.99 2.24
CA ARG A 40 -9.39 8.38 2.51
C ARG A 40 -10.06 9.08 1.31
N GLY A 41 -10.83 8.33 0.52
CA GLY A 41 -11.51 8.83 -0.68
C GLY A 41 -10.65 8.88 -1.95
N GLY A 42 -9.36 8.59 -1.87
CA GLY A 42 -8.46 8.39 -3.00
C GLY A 42 -8.31 6.92 -3.38
N ARG A 43 -7.74 6.65 -4.57
CA ARG A 43 -7.39 5.29 -5.02
C ARG A 43 -5.88 5.17 -5.17
N VAL A 44 -5.32 4.10 -4.62
CA VAL A 44 -3.89 3.78 -4.69
C VAL A 44 -3.72 2.39 -5.27
N THR A 45 -2.82 2.26 -6.24
CA THR A 45 -2.41 0.97 -6.80
C THR A 45 -1.14 0.51 -6.11
N LEU A 46 -1.20 -0.67 -5.49
CA LEU A 46 -0.08 -1.31 -4.82
C LEU A 46 0.39 -2.50 -5.65
N SER A 47 1.70 -2.67 -5.79
CA SER A 47 2.26 -3.92 -6.29
C SER A 47 2.07 -5.03 -5.26
N ARG A 48 2.08 -6.28 -5.71
CA ARG A 48 1.91 -7.45 -4.83
C ARG A 48 2.92 -7.47 -3.69
N GLU A 49 4.18 -7.15 -3.99
CA GLU A 49 5.25 -7.09 -2.99
C GLU A 49 4.96 -6.08 -1.87
N ILE A 50 4.37 -4.92 -2.19
CA ILE A 50 4.02 -3.91 -1.18
C ILE A 50 2.76 -4.34 -0.42
N ALA A 51 1.75 -4.84 -1.12
CA ALA A 51 0.52 -5.30 -0.49
C ALA A 51 0.78 -6.43 0.53
N ASP A 52 1.71 -7.34 0.25
CA ASP A 52 2.09 -8.44 1.15
C ASP A 52 2.73 -7.93 2.47
N THR A 53 3.34 -6.75 2.45
CA THR A 53 3.92 -6.14 3.65
C THR A 53 2.90 -5.42 4.55
N ILE A 54 1.65 -5.26 4.10
CA ILE A 54 0.62 -4.52 4.83
C ILE A 54 -0.33 -5.53 5.49
N MET A 55 -0.29 -5.56 6.82
CA MET A 55 -1.26 -6.33 7.61
C MET A 55 -2.50 -5.48 7.90
N VAL A 56 -3.66 -6.06 7.67
CA VAL A 56 -4.98 -5.51 8.01
C VAL A 56 -5.64 -6.39 9.06
N ALA A 57 -6.50 -5.80 9.90
CA ALA A 57 -7.22 -6.47 10.98
C ALA A 57 -8.69 -6.73 10.60
#